data_AF-A0A4V2QDZ4-F1
#
_entry.id   AF-A0A4V2QDZ4-F1
#
_cell.length_a   1.000
_cell.length_b   1.000
_cell.length_c   1.000
_cell.angle_alpha   90.00
_cell.angle_beta   90.00
_cell.angle_gamma   90.00
#
_symmetry.space_group_name_H-M   'P 1'
#
loop_
_entity.id
_entity.type
_entity.pdbx_description
1 polymer ?
#
loop_
_entity_poly.entity_id
_entity_poly.type
_entity_poly.pdbx_seq_one_letter_code
_entity_poly.pdbx_strand_id
1 'polypeptide(L)'
;MAEIRYLANRDLYKDDGFERIVVAAKANAGLWLMIKERVVEKRAIKAQLLRRGAGVDDMDHLFPADLTPTIAELAEGLVSAIFGSCPPEIRSRAQVALIEAAESELDGDSAHPSRGA
;
A
#
# COMPACT_ATOMS: atom_id res chain seq x y z
N MET A 1 -7.89 31.94 -15.40
CA MET A 1 -8.36 30.53 -15.31
C MET A 1 -7.29 29.68 -14.61
N ALA A 2 -7.12 29.80 -13.30
CA ALA A 2 -6.02 29.13 -12.58
C ALA A 2 -6.41 28.57 -11.19
N GLU A 3 -7.69 28.27 -10.94
CA GLU A 3 -8.16 27.92 -9.59
C GLU A 3 -8.68 26.48 -9.43
N ILE A 4 -8.66 25.66 -10.48
CA ILE A 4 -9.22 24.29 -10.41
C ILE A 4 -8.21 23.28 -9.84
N ARG A 5 -6.90 23.50 -10.02
CA ARG A 5 -5.84 22.56 -9.56
C ARG A 5 -5.63 22.55 -8.05
N TYR A 6 -5.99 23.63 -7.36
CA TYR A 6 -5.77 23.76 -5.91
C TYR A 6 -6.86 23.06 -5.09
N LEU A 7 -8.10 23.00 -5.61
CA LEU A 7 -9.22 22.33 -4.94
C LEU A 7 -9.12 20.80 -5.00
N ALA A 8 -8.68 20.24 -6.14
CA ALA A 8 -8.44 18.80 -6.25
C ALA A 8 -7.36 18.30 -5.27
N ASN A 9 -6.31 19.10 -5.06
CA ASN A 9 -5.30 18.79 -4.03
C ASN A 9 -5.86 18.86 -2.61
N ARG A 10 -6.86 19.70 -2.33
CA ARG A 10 -7.41 19.81 -0.96
C ARG A 10 -8.27 18.61 -0.56
N ASP A 11 -8.97 17.99 -1.52
CA ASP A 11 -9.72 16.74 -1.32
C ASP A 11 -8.77 15.54 -1.20
N LEU A 12 -7.60 15.62 -1.84
CA LEU A 12 -6.50 14.65 -1.79
C LEU A 12 -5.82 14.54 -0.41
N TYR A 13 -5.77 15.63 0.35
CA TYR A 13 -5.20 15.63 1.71
C TYR A 13 -6.21 15.19 2.78
N LYS A 14 -7.47 14.93 2.41
CA LYS A 14 -8.46 14.31 3.30
C LYS A 14 -8.33 12.79 3.24
N ASP A 15 -8.60 12.12 4.35
CA ASP A 15 -8.64 10.66 4.47
C ASP A 15 -9.47 9.99 3.35
N ASP A 16 -10.59 10.60 2.95
CA ASP A 16 -11.45 10.15 1.84
C ASP A 16 -10.70 9.98 0.50
N GLY A 17 -9.67 10.79 0.26
CA GLY A 17 -8.85 10.72 -0.95
C GLY A 17 -8.00 9.46 -1.02
N PHE A 18 -7.52 8.98 0.13
CA PHE A 18 -6.74 7.74 0.22
C PHE A 18 -7.63 6.50 0.21
N GLU A 19 -8.84 6.58 0.77
CA GLU A 19 -9.82 5.51 0.67
C GLU A 19 -10.19 5.21 -0.78
N ARG A 20 -10.35 6.25 -1.63
CA ARG A 20 -10.57 6.06 -3.08
C ARG A 20 -9.43 5.32 -3.77
N ILE A 21 -8.19 5.52 -3.34
CA ILE A 21 -7.02 4.80 -3.87
C ILE A 21 -7.10 3.33 -3.48
N VAL A 22 -7.41 3.03 -2.22
CA VAL A 22 -7.59 1.66 -1.74
C VAL A 22 -8.73 0.97 -2.47
N VAL A 23 -9.86 1.64 -2.64
CA VAL A 23 -11.02 1.10 -3.39
C VAL A 23 -10.66 0.83 -4.84
N ALA A 24 -9.96 1.75 -5.50
CA ALA A 24 -9.50 1.55 -6.88
C ALA A 24 -8.51 0.38 -7.00
N ALA A 25 -7.61 0.22 -6.02
CA ALA A 25 -6.70 -0.92 -5.97
C ALA A 25 -7.46 -2.23 -5.82
N LYS A 26 -8.42 -2.31 -4.88
CA LYS A 26 -9.27 -3.47 -4.65
C LYS A 26 -10.16 -3.82 -5.85
N ALA A 27 -10.61 -2.83 -6.61
CA ALA A 27 -11.39 -3.03 -7.82
C ALA A 27 -10.60 -3.72 -8.94
N ASN A 28 -9.26 -3.67 -8.90
CA ASN A 28 -8.38 -4.39 -9.81
C ASN A 28 -7.79 -5.63 -9.10
N ALA A 29 -8.41 -6.79 -9.32
CA ALA A 29 -8.04 -8.03 -8.63
C ALA A 29 -6.56 -8.41 -8.81
N GLY A 30 -5.97 -8.18 -10.00
CA GLY A 30 -4.56 -8.47 -10.26
C GLY A 30 -3.63 -7.54 -9.48
N LEU A 31 -3.94 -6.25 -9.46
CA LEU A 31 -3.19 -5.26 -8.70
C LEU A 31 -3.29 -5.49 -7.19
N TRP A 32 -4.50 -5.78 -6.69
CA TRP A 32 -4.72 -6.06 -5.28
C TRP A 32 -3.97 -7.31 -4.82
N LEU A 33 -3.94 -8.35 -5.65
CA LEU A 33 -3.14 -9.55 -5.37
C LEU A 33 -1.65 -9.22 -5.25
N MET A 34 -1.10 -8.46 -6.20
CA MET A 34 0.31 -8.03 -6.15
C MET A 34 0.62 -7.24 -4.88
N ILE A 35 -0.26 -6.33 -4.45
CA ILE A 35 -0.07 -5.56 -3.22
C ILE A 35 -0.06 -6.49 -2.00
N LYS A 36 -1.00 -7.44 -1.91
CA LYS A 36 -1.06 -8.40 -0.81
C LYS A 36 0.17 -9.32 -0.76
N GLU A 37 0.65 -9.81 -1.91
CA GLU A 37 1.88 -10.61 -1.98
C GLU A 37 3.07 -9.85 -1.40
N ARG A 38 3.25 -8.58 -1.79
CA ARG A 38 4.32 -7.72 -1.28
C ARG A 38 4.20 -7.45 0.23
N VAL A 39 2.97 -7.32 0.75
CA VAL A 39 2.72 -7.17 2.20
C VAL A 39 3.03 -8.45 2.98
N VAL A 40 2.68 -9.62 2.44
CA VAL A 40 3.04 -10.92 3.03
C VAL A 40 4.55 -11.10 3.08
N GLU A 41 5.26 -10.77 2.00
CA GLU A 41 6.72 -10.82 1.96
C GLU A 41 7.36 -9.86 2.97
N LYS A 42 6.85 -8.62 3.05
CA LYS A 42 7.25 -7.64 4.08
C LYS A 42 7.13 -8.23 5.49
N ARG A 43 6.00 -8.90 5.78
CA ARG A 43 5.76 -9.55 7.08
C ARG A 43 6.72 -10.71 7.32
N ALA A 44 6.99 -11.52 6.29
CA ALA A 44 7.93 -12.64 6.38
C ALA A 44 9.37 -12.18 6.68
N ILE A 45 9.83 -11.12 6.01
CA ILE A 45 11.14 -10.52 6.26
C ILE A 45 11.19 -9.92 7.66
N LYS A 46 10.18 -9.15 8.07
CA LYS A 46 10.07 -8.59 9.42
C LYS A 46 10.12 -9.69 10.49
N ALA A 47 9.41 -10.81 10.29
CA ALA A 47 9.42 -11.95 11.20
C ALA A 47 10.80 -12.62 11.27
N GLN A 48 11.49 -12.78 10.14
CA GLN A 48 12.85 -13.33 10.09
C GLN A 48 13.87 -12.43 10.80
N LEU A 49 13.75 -11.11 10.66
CA LEU A 49 14.63 -10.14 11.32
C LEU A 49 14.39 -10.06 12.82
N LEU A 50 13.13 -10.04 13.26
CA LEU A 50 12.77 -10.15 14.68
C LEU A 50 13.35 -11.43 15.29
N ARG A 51 13.28 -12.56 14.58
CA ARG A 51 13.90 -13.83 15.00
C ARG A 51 15.42 -13.74 15.11
N ARG A 52 16.06 -12.87 14.32
CA ARG A 52 17.52 -12.66 14.30
C ARG A 52 17.99 -11.62 15.31
N GLY A 53 17.08 -10.94 16.02
CA GLY A 53 17.39 -9.88 16.98
C GLY A 53 17.87 -8.57 16.34
N ALA A 54 17.65 -8.40 15.03
CA ALA A 54 17.98 -7.16 14.33
C ALA A 54 16.97 -6.06 14.69
N GLY A 55 17.47 -4.84 14.89
CA GLY A 55 16.66 -3.68 15.24
C GLY A 55 15.69 -3.30 14.13
N VAL A 56 14.50 -2.83 14.53
CA VAL A 56 13.41 -2.34 13.67
C VAL A 56 13.88 -1.26 12.68
N ASP A 57 14.94 -0.52 13.02
CA ASP A 57 15.52 0.58 12.23
C ASP A 57 16.20 0.10 10.92
N ASP A 58 16.67 -1.16 10.87
CA ASP A 58 17.27 -1.77 9.67
C ASP A 58 16.22 -2.18 8.63
N MET A 59 14.92 -2.10 8.96
CA MET A 59 13.83 -2.60 8.10
C MET A 59 13.71 -1.86 6.77
N ASP A 60 13.97 -0.56 6.72
CA ASP A 60 13.75 0.23 5.49
C ASP A 60 14.78 -0.10 4.40
N HIS A 61 15.99 -0.52 4.79
CA HIS A 61 17.08 -0.88 3.87
C HIS A 61 17.05 -2.36 3.45
N LEU A 62 16.35 -3.20 4.20
CA LEU A 62 16.26 -4.65 4.01
C LEU A 62 15.02 -5.08 3.20
N PHE A 63 14.18 -4.12 2.79
CA PHE A 63 13.25 -4.39 1.71
C PHE A 63 14.03 -4.79 0.47
N PRO A 64 13.75 -5.93 -0.15
CA PRO A 64 14.41 -6.29 -1.39
C PRO A 64 14.02 -5.25 -2.43
N ALA A 65 14.96 -4.41 -2.82
CA ALA A 65 14.84 -3.53 -3.99
C ALA A 65 14.62 -4.34 -5.29
N ASP A 66 14.86 -5.66 -5.24
CA ASP A 66 14.68 -6.62 -6.34
C ASP A 66 13.21 -6.93 -6.68
N LEU A 67 12.26 -6.64 -5.79
CA LEU A 67 10.86 -6.97 -6.02
C LEU A 67 10.18 -5.85 -6.82
N THR A 68 10.24 -5.99 -8.14
CA THR A 68 9.52 -5.12 -9.08
C THR A 68 8.16 -5.72 -9.44
N PRO A 69 7.10 -4.91 -9.52
CA PRO A 69 7.00 -3.55 -8.98
C PRO A 69 6.95 -3.56 -7.45
N THR A 70 7.57 -2.53 -6.84
CA THR A 70 7.48 -2.27 -5.41
C THR A 70 6.09 -1.72 -5.04
N ILE A 71 5.69 -1.80 -3.77
CA ILE A 71 4.42 -1.19 -3.32
C ILE A 71 4.41 0.33 -3.61
N ALA A 72 5.57 0.99 -3.53
CA ALA A 72 5.70 2.40 -3.88
C ALA A 72 5.41 2.67 -5.37
N GLU A 73 5.90 1.81 -6.28
CA GLU A 73 5.60 1.90 -7.72
C GLU A 73 4.13 1.60 -8.03
N LEU A 74 3.54 0.61 -7.35
CA LEU A 74 2.11 0.30 -7.48
C LEU A 74 1.25 1.48 -7.00
N ALA A 75 1.60 2.09 -5.87
CA ALA A 75 0.93 3.27 -5.33
C ALA A 75 1.09 4.48 -6.27
N GLU A 76 2.29 4.69 -6.84
CA GLU A 76 2.56 5.77 -7.78
C GLU A 76 1.72 5.62 -9.07
N GLY A 77 1.62 4.40 -9.60
CA GLY A 77 0.77 4.09 -10.75
C GLY A 77 -0.70 4.37 -10.48
N LEU A 78 -1.20 3.97 -9.30
CA LEU A 78 -2.58 4.24 -8.86
C LEU A 78 -2.86 5.73 -8.69
N VAL A 79 -2.00 6.43 -7.96
CA VAL A 79 -2.16 7.87 -7.73
C VAL A 79 -2.08 8.63 -9.06
N SER A 80 -1.17 8.25 -9.96
CA SER A 80 -1.07 8.86 -11.29
C SER A 80 -2.29 8.58 -12.15
N ALA A 81 -2.86 7.37 -12.08
CA ALA A 81 -4.07 7.02 -12.83
C ALA A 81 -5.31 7.80 -12.33
N ILE A 82 -5.43 8.01 -11.03
CA ILE A 82 -6.60 8.67 -10.42
C ILE A 82 -6.47 10.20 -10.45
N PHE A 83 -5.27 10.73 -10.24
CA PHE A 83 -5.05 12.16 -10.01
C PHE A 83 -4.18 12.83 -11.08
N GLY A 84 -3.62 12.08 -12.03
CA GLY A 84 -2.82 12.60 -13.15
C GLY A 84 -1.42 13.07 -12.76
N SER A 85 -1.11 13.26 -11.48
CA SER A 85 0.22 13.58 -10.97
C SER A 85 0.37 13.01 -9.56
N CYS A 86 1.57 12.51 -9.24
CA CYS A 86 1.86 11.87 -7.95
C CYS A 86 2.87 12.70 -7.15
N PRO A 87 2.42 13.67 -6.33
CA PRO A 87 3.30 14.32 -5.38
C PRO A 87 3.91 13.28 -4.42
N PRO A 88 5.19 13.41 -4.04
CA PRO A 88 5.87 12.43 -3.20
C PRO A 88 5.18 12.23 -1.84
N GLU A 89 4.60 13.28 -1.26
CA GLU A 89 3.85 13.21 -0.01
C GLU A 89 2.56 12.38 -0.13
N ILE A 90 1.88 12.46 -1.27
CA ILE A 90 0.67 11.68 -1.55
C ILE A 90 1.04 10.22 -1.80
N ARG A 91 2.16 9.98 -2.50
CA ARG A 91 2.67 8.62 -2.74
C ARG A 91 2.94 7.88 -1.44
N SER A 92 3.64 8.49 -0.49
CA SER A 92 3.97 7.85 0.80
C SER A 92 2.71 7.52 1.60
N ARG A 93 1.73 8.43 1.64
CA ARG A 93 0.46 8.19 2.35
C ARG A 93 -0.40 7.13 1.66
N ALA A 94 -0.47 7.13 0.33
CA ALA A 94 -1.15 6.10 -0.44
C ALA A 94 -0.52 4.73 -0.23
N GLN A 95 0.81 4.66 -0.22
CA GLN A 95 1.54 3.43 0.08
C GLN A 95 1.20 2.90 1.48
N VAL A 96 1.19 3.77 2.51
CA VAL A 96 0.81 3.39 3.88
C VAL A 96 -0.62 2.87 3.92
N ALA A 97 -1.58 3.59 3.34
CA ALA A 97 -2.99 3.17 3.30
C ALA A 97 -3.20 1.83 2.58
N LEU A 98 -2.46 1.56 1.50
CA LEU A 98 -2.52 0.28 0.80
C LEU A 98 -1.95 -0.87 1.64
N ILE A 99 -0.85 -0.63 2.36
CA ILE A 99 -0.26 -1.61 3.27
C ILE A 99 -1.24 -1.91 4.40
N GLU A 100 -1.78 -0.90 5.07
CA GLU A 100 -2.72 -1.07 6.19
C GLU A 100 -3.99 -1.82 5.75
N ALA A 101 -4.56 -1.46 4.59
CA ALA A 101 -5.73 -2.13 4.05
C ALA A 101 -5.46 -3.59 3.68
N ALA A 102 -4.29 -3.89 3.12
CA ALA A 102 -3.88 -5.25 2.80
C ALA A 102 -3.56 -6.07 4.05
N GLU A 103 -2.88 -5.49 5.04
CA GLU A 103 -2.62 -6.12 6.35
C GLU A 103 -3.93 -6.45 7.06
N SER A 104 -4.89 -5.52 7.07
CA SER A 104 -6.22 -5.73 7.66
C SER A 104 -7.00 -6.86 6.98
N GLU A 105 -6.97 -6.94 5.65
CA GLU A 105 -7.58 -8.07 4.93
C GLU A 105 -6.87 -9.40 5.21
N LEU A 106 -5.54 -9.41 5.23
CA LEU A 106 -4.75 -10.62 5.50
C LEU A 106 -4.94 -11.12 6.94
N ASP A 107 -5.11 -10.21 7.91
CA ASP A 107 -5.40 -10.56 9.30
C ASP A 107 -6.84 -11.07 9.46
N GLY A 108 -7.80 -10.43 8.77
CA GLY A 108 -9.20 -10.88 8.72
C GLY A 108 -9.39 -12.25 8.04
N ASP A 109 -8.59 -12.54 7.01
CA ASP A 109 -8.53 -13.84 6.33
C ASP A 109 -7.87 -14.91 7.24
N SER A 110 -6.81 -14.52 7.97
CA SER A 110 -6.17 -15.38 8.97
C SER A 110 -7.08 -15.71 10.17
N ALA A 111 -8.01 -14.82 10.50
CA ALA A 111 -8.98 -15.01 11.58
C ALA A 111 -10.18 -15.90 11.20
N HIS A 112 -10.35 -16.22 9.91
CA HIS A 112 -11.30 -17.22 9.43
C HIS A 112 -10.57 -18.45 8.88
N PRO A 113 -10.05 -19.35 9.74
CA PRO A 113 -9.79 -20.70 9.30
C PRO A 113 -11.14 -21.33 8.94
N SER A 114 -11.41 -21.39 7.64
CA SER A 114 -12.41 -22.21 6.96
C SER A 114 -13.17 -23.17 7.89
N ARG A 115 -14.38 -22.78 8.31
CA ARG A 115 -15.37 -23.70 8.85
C ARG A 115 -16.21 -24.22 7.67
N GLY A 116 -15.98 -25.47 7.29
CA GLY A 116 -16.75 -26.23 6.28
C GLY A 116 -16.02 -26.30 4.93
N ALA A 117 -15.84 -27.46 4.31
CA ALA A 117 -16.69 -28.66 4.28
C ALA A 117 -15.88 -29.95 4.41
#